data_AF-A0A2V6GXP3-F1
#
_entry.id   AF-A0A2V6GXP3-F1
#
_cell.length_a   1.000
_cell.length_b   1.000
_cell.length_c   1.000
_cell.angle_alpha   90.00
_cell.angle_beta   90.00
_cell.angle_gamma   90.00
#
_symmetry.space_group_name_H-M   'P 1'
#
loop_
_entity.id
_entity.type
_entity.pdbx_description
1 polymer ?
#
loop_
_entity_poly.entity_id
_entity_poly.type
_entity_poly.pdbx_seq_one_letter_code
_entity_poly.pdbx_strand_id
1 'polypeptide(L)'
;MDHDIHNFVQRSQRELQDEYLRIQKRAAEDPGAAGDQGEENWATLLRAWLPQYFHVVTKGRILTETGYASPQMDVIVLFPSYPRILLDNKLYLSGGVAAAFECKITLTAAHVRDAVETSAALKRSLPKREGNPYKKLHSGLLYGLLAHSHSWNAANSKPIREHRGCATGGRHSVCQAS
;
A
#
# COMPACT_ATOMS: atom_id res chain seq x y z
N MET A 1 -8.95 -22.85 -20.45
CA MET A 1 -8.52 -23.76 -19.38
C MET A 1 -8.27 -22.88 -18.18
N ASP A 2 -9.14 -22.92 -17.18
CA ASP A 2 -8.95 -22.12 -15.97
C ASP A 2 -7.80 -22.71 -15.16
N HIS A 3 -6.79 -21.90 -14.89
CA HIS A 3 -5.58 -22.33 -14.18
C HIS A 3 -5.78 -22.15 -12.68
N ASP A 4 -5.31 -23.06 -11.84
CA ASP A 4 -5.54 -23.01 -10.39
C ASP A 4 -5.04 -21.72 -9.73
N ILE A 5 -3.97 -21.12 -10.27
CA ILE A 5 -3.49 -19.79 -9.83
C ILE A 5 -4.59 -18.74 -10.00
N HIS A 6 -5.33 -18.76 -11.10
CA HIS A 6 -6.45 -17.86 -11.32
C HIS A 6 -7.52 -18.06 -10.24
N ASN A 7 -7.85 -19.32 -9.93
CA ASN A 7 -8.82 -19.65 -8.88
C ASN A 7 -8.39 -19.15 -7.49
N PHE A 8 -7.10 -19.28 -7.13
CA PHE A 8 -6.58 -18.79 -5.84
C PHE A 8 -6.65 -17.26 -5.74
N VAL A 9 -6.27 -16.55 -6.81
CA VAL A 9 -6.36 -15.09 -6.85
C VAL A 9 -7.81 -14.63 -6.78
N GLN A 10 -8.70 -15.25 -7.58
CA GLN A 10 -10.14 -14.95 -7.58
C GLN A 10 -10.79 -15.19 -6.21
N ARG A 11 -10.38 -16.25 -5.51
CA ARG A 11 -10.84 -16.50 -4.14
C ARG A 11 -10.45 -15.37 -3.19
N SER A 12 -9.20 -14.93 -3.23
CA SER A 12 -8.72 -13.83 -2.38
C SER A 12 -9.43 -12.50 -2.69
N GLN A 13 -9.71 -12.25 -3.98
CA GLN A 13 -10.50 -11.09 -4.39
C GLN A 13 -11.92 -11.12 -3.81
N ARG A 14 -12.59 -12.28 -3.86
CA ARG A 14 -13.92 -12.45 -3.24
C ARG A 14 -13.89 -12.25 -1.73
N GLU A 15 -12.91 -12.81 -1.04
CA GLU A 15 -12.76 -12.65 0.41
C GLU A 15 -12.59 -11.17 0.82
N LEU A 16 -11.79 -10.39 0.08
CA LEU A 16 -11.67 -8.94 0.29
C LEU A 16 -12.98 -8.20 0.00
N GLN A 17 -13.68 -8.59 -1.07
CA GLN A 17 -14.95 -7.97 -1.46
C GLN A 17 -16.05 -8.24 -0.41
N ASP A 18 -16.12 -9.45 0.12
CA ASP A 18 -17.09 -9.82 1.15
C ASP A 18 -16.84 -9.02 2.44
N GLU A 19 -15.58 -8.87 2.85
CA GLU A 19 -15.30 -8.02 4.01
C GLU A 19 -15.53 -6.55 3.77
N TYR A 20 -15.28 -6.05 2.55
CA TYR A 20 -15.68 -4.69 2.20
C TYR A 20 -17.17 -4.47 2.40
N LEU A 21 -18.02 -5.39 1.92
CA LEU A 21 -19.47 -5.30 2.09
C LEU A 21 -19.88 -5.34 3.56
N ARG A 22 -19.18 -6.14 4.39
CA ARG A 22 -19.42 -6.19 5.84
C ARG A 22 -19.03 -4.88 6.52
N ILE A 23 -17.85 -4.35 6.20
CA ILE A 23 -17.32 -3.09 6.75
C ILE A 23 -18.23 -1.93 6.35
N GLN A 24 -18.62 -1.84 5.08
CA GLN A 24 -19.45 -0.76 4.55
C GLN A 24 -20.80 -0.66 5.28
N LYS A 25 -21.42 -1.79 5.63
CA LYS A 25 -22.69 -1.82 6.38
C LYS A 25 -22.58 -1.13 7.75
N ARG A 26 -21.40 -1.16 8.37
CA ARG A 26 -21.15 -0.60 9.72
C ARG A 26 -20.41 0.75 9.66
N ALA A 27 -19.90 1.14 8.50
CA ALA A 27 -19.13 2.37 8.31
C ALA A 27 -19.95 3.64 8.60
N ALA A 28 -21.29 3.59 8.46
CA ALA A 28 -22.17 4.70 8.82
C ALA A 28 -22.29 4.90 10.34
N GLU A 29 -22.05 3.86 11.13
CA GLU A 29 -22.15 3.88 12.60
C GLU A 29 -20.81 4.28 13.23
N ASP A 30 -19.69 3.76 12.70
CA ASP A 30 -18.34 4.06 13.17
C ASP A 30 -17.35 4.06 11.98
N PRO A 31 -17.14 5.22 11.34
CA PRO A 31 -16.19 5.36 10.23
C PRO A 31 -14.75 5.02 10.61
N GLY A 32 -14.36 5.25 11.87
CA GLY A 32 -13.01 4.99 12.36
C GLY A 32 -12.74 3.49 12.47
N ALA A 33 -13.65 2.74 13.11
CA ALA A 33 -13.54 1.29 13.18
C ALA A 33 -13.60 0.62 11.81
N ALA A 34 -14.38 1.17 10.87
CA ALA A 34 -14.42 0.70 9.49
C ALA A 34 -13.08 0.89 8.77
N GLY A 35 -12.42 2.03 8.98
CA GLY A 35 -11.06 2.29 8.47
C GLY A 35 -10.07 1.25 9.00
N ASP A 36 -10.00 1.11 10.32
CA ASP A 36 -9.12 0.17 11.01
C ASP A 36 -9.29 -1.29 10.53
N GLN A 37 -10.53 -1.73 10.35
CA GLN A 37 -10.82 -3.07 9.82
C GLN A 37 -10.36 -3.22 8.36
N GLY A 38 -10.52 -2.17 7.55
CA GLY A 38 -10.03 -2.18 6.17
C GLY A 38 -8.50 -2.30 6.09
N GLU A 39 -7.77 -1.61 6.98
CA GLU A 39 -6.31 -1.72 7.06
C GLU A 39 -5.87 -3.14 7.43
N GLU A 40 -6.52 -3.74 8.44
CA GLU A 40 -6.18 -5.08 8.92
C GLU A 40 -6.49 -6.17 7.89
N ASN A 41 -7.54 -6.02 7.08
CA ASN A 41 -7.84 -6.93 5.98
C ASN A 41 -6.70 -6.99 4.96
N TRP A 42 -6.19 -5.82 4.54
CA TRP A 42 -5.06 -5.75 3.60
C TRP A 42 -3.79 -6.32 4.23
N ALA A 43 -3.52 -6.01 5.50
CA ALA A 43 -2.38 -6.56 6.21
C ALA A 43 -2.46 -8.10 6.30
N THR A 44 -3.64 -8.65 6.62
CA THR A 44 -3.88 -10.08 6.71
C THR A 44 -3.68 -10.78 5.37
N LEU A 45 -4.22 -10.21 4.29
CA LEU A 45 -4.01 -10.71 2.93
C LEU A 45 -2.51 -10.75 2.59
N LEU A 46 -1.78 -9.66 2.84
CA LEU A 46 -0.36 -9.59 2.56
C LEU A 46 0.45 -10.57 3.40
N ARG A 47 0.10 -10.79 4.68
CA ARG A 47 0.73 -11.84 5.52
C ARG A 47 0.50 -13.24 4.97
N ALA A 48 -0.66 -13.49 4.36
CA ALA A 48 -0.99 -14.80 3.79
C ALA A 48 -0.29 -15.05 2.44
N TRP A 49 -0.17 -14.02 1.61
CA TRP A 49 0.38 -14.14 0.25
C TRP A 49 1.89 -13.91 0.16
N LEU A 50 2.47 -13.07 1.02
CA LEU A 50 3.90 -12.84 1.04
C LEU A 50 4.62 -14.00 1.76
N PRO A 51 5.86 -14.31 1.37
CA PRO A 51 6.68 -15.24 2.14
C PRO A 51 6.78 -14.82 3.61
N GLN A 52 6.63 -15.79 4.52
CA GLN A 52 6.53 -15.56 5.99
C GLN A 52 7.72 -14.82 6.60
N TYR A 53 8.84 -14.75 5.90
CA TYR A 53 10.02 -14.01 6.35
C TYR A 53 9.86 -12.49 6.23
N PHE A 54 8.90 -11.99 5.45
CA PHE A 54 8.55 -10.57 5.47
C PHE A 54 7.71 -10.25 6.71
N HIS A 55 7.96 -9.09 7.33
CA HIS A 55 7.14 -8.61 8.43
C HIS A 55 6.12 -7.60 7.90
N VAL A 56 4.83 -7.84 8.16
CA VAL A 56 3.75 -6.92 7.78
C VAL A 56 3.15 -6.32 9.04
N VAL A 57 3.37 -5.02 9.21
CA VAL A 57 2.96 -4.23 10.37
C VAL A 57 1.96 -3.16 9.95
N THR A 58 1.06 -2.80 10.87
CA THR A 58 0.03 -1.79 10.63
C THR A 58 0.27 -0.52 11.45
N LYS A 59 -0.23 0.61 10.94
CA LYS A 59 -0.24 1.91 11.61
C LYS A 59 1.16 2.35 12.07
N GLY A 60 2.05 2.57 11.12
CA GLY A 60 3.45 2.91 11.38
C GLY A 60 3.92 4.12 10.59
N ARG A 61 5.01 4.74 11.01
CA ARG A 61 5.68 5.82 10.28
C ARG A 61 7.06 5.33 9.81
N ILE A 62 7.56 5.91 8.73
CA ILE A 62 8.87 5.59 8.17
C ILE A 62 9.83 6.73 8.52
N LEU A 63 10.90 6.42 9.23
CA LEU A 63 12.00 7.32 9.56
C LEU A 63 13.11 7.16 8.52
N THR A 64 13.48 8.26 7.86
CA THR A 64 14.60 8.31 6.94
C THR A 64 15.89 8.76 7.64
N GLU A 65 17.03 8.53 6.99
CA GLU A 65 18.35 8.95 7.46
C GLU A 65 18.48 10.48 7.63
N THR A 66 17.65 11.27 6.95
CA THR A 66 17.61 12.74 7.09
C THR A 66 16.82 13.21 8.32
N GLY A 67 16.29 12.29 9.13
CA GLY A 67 15.39 12.59 10.26
C GLY A 67 13.96 12.90 9.85
N TYR A 68 13.63 12.81 8.56
CA TYR A 68 12.24 12.96 8.10
C TYR A 68 11.44 11.71 8.51
N ALA A 69 10.30 11.93 9.14
CA ALA A 69 9.34 10.89 9.46
C ALA A 69 8.09 11.05 8.60
N SER A 70 7.76 10.02 7.82
CA SER A 70 6.55 10.02 6.97
C SER A 70 5.28 10.27 7.77
N PRO A 71 4.15 10.60 7.12
CA PRO A 71 2.83 10.39 7.70
C PRO A 71 2.63 8.94 8.15
N GLN A 72 1.55 8.67 8.89
CA GLN A 72 1.18 7.30 9.23
C GLN A 72 0.85 6.53 7.95
N MET A 73 1.50 5.39 7.79
CA MET A 73 1.23 4.38 6.77
C MET A 73 0.35 3.30 7.41
N ASP A 74 -0.65 2.86 6.65
CA ASP A 74 -1.62 1.90 7.15
C ASP A 74 -1.04 0.49 7.17
N VAL A 75 -0.28 0.14 6.13
CA VAL A 75 0.46 -1.12 6.06
C VAL A 75 1.91 -0.88 5.63
N ILE A 76 2.85 -1.46 6.37
CA ILE A 76 4.28 -1.44 6.04
C ILE A 76 4.78 -2.89 5.94
N VAL A 77 5.49 -3.19 4.86
CA VAL A 77 6.18 -4.46 4.63
C VAL A 77 7.68 -4.24 4.86
N LEU A 78 8.25 -4.96 5.84
CA LEU A 78 9.65 -4.88 6.22
C LEU A 78 10.41 -6.10 5.70
N PHE A 79 11.68 -5.90 5.34
CA PHE A 79 12.56 -6.99 4.95
C PHE A 79 12.80 -7.97 6.11
N PRO A 80 13.16 -9.24 5.83
CA PRO A 80 13.48 -10.25 6.86
C PRO A 80 14.64 -9.88 7.77
N SER A 81 15.54 -9.02 7.26
CA SER A 81 16.70 -8.53 7.98
C SER A 81 16.37 -7.38 8.94
N TYR A 82 15.10 -6.97 9.04
CA TYR A 82 14.70 -5.90 9.96
C TYR A 82 15.00 -6.31 11.41
N PRO A 83 15.64 -5.45 12.22
CA PRO A 83 15.98 -5.80 13.60
C PRO A 83 14.73 -6.13 14.42
N ARG A 84 14.65 -7.35 14.97
CA ARG A 84 13.48 -7.80 15.74
C ARG A 84 13.12 -6.89 16.91
N ILE A 85 14.12 -6.33 17.58
CA ILE A 85 13.93 -5.38 18.69
C ILE A 85 13.19 -4.09 18.27
N LEU A 86 13.13 -3.79 16.97
CA LEU A 86 12.48 -2.61 16.44
C LEU A 86 11.10 -2.91 15.82
N LEU A 87 10.62 -4.16 15.86
CA LEU A 87 9.32 -4.53 15.28
C LEU A 87 8.13 -4.02 16.08
N ASP A 88 8.28 -3.85 17.40
CA ASP A 88 7.22 -3.35 18.27
C ASP A 88 7.09 -1.82 18.26
N ASN A 89 8.00 -1.12 17.57
CA ASN A 89 7.97 0.32 17.42
C ASN A 89 6.96 0.75 16.36
N LYS A 90 6.35 1.95 16.50
CA LYS A 90 5.53 2.55 15.44
C LYS A 90 6.32 3.47 14.50
N LEU A 91 7.64 3.44 14.58
CA LEU A 91 8.56 4.22 13.76
C LEU A 91 9.63 3.28 13.19
N TYR A 92 9.62 3.11 11.86
CA TYR A 92 10.42 2.11 11.16
C TYR A 92 11.50 2.74 10.29
N LEU A 93 12.72 2.21 10.32
CA LEU A 93 13.85 2.72 9.56
C LEU A 93 13.69 2.42 8.06
N SER A 94 13.78 3.46 7.23
CA SER A 94 13.56 3.35 5.78
C SER A 94 14.45 2.32 5.08
N GLY A 95 15.65 2.07 5.59
CA GLY A 95 16.58 1.07 5.04
C GLY A 95 16.09 -0.38 5.15
N GLY A 96 15.13 -0.65 6.04
CA GLY A 96 14.55 -1.97 6.25
C GLY A 96 13.12 -2.12 5.74
N VAL A 97 12.56 -1.09 5.10
CA VAL A 97 11.20 -1.11 4.54
C VAL A 97 11.25 -1.53 3.08
N ALA A 98 10.51 -2.57 2.73
CA ALA A 98 10.36 -3.05 1.36
C ALA A 98 9.22 -2.32 0.62
N ALA A 99 8.09 -2.13 1.29
CA ALA A 99 6.93 -1.43 0.74
C ALA A 99 6.11 -0.74 1.84
N ALA A 100 5.37 0.29 1.47
CA ALA A 100 4.44 0.99 2.33
C ALA A 100 3.18 1.37 1.56
N PHE A 101 2.04 1.27 2.24
CA PHE A 101 0.74 1.45 1.62
C PHE A 101 -0.18 2.30 2.50
N GLU A 102 -0.90 3.19 1.84
CA GLU A 102 -2.16 3.75 2.36
C GLU A 102 -3.32 2.85 1.93
N CYS A 103 -4.30 2.68 2.81
CA CYS A 103 -5.52 1.93 2.60
C CYS A 103 -6.72 2.88 2.55
N LYS A 104 -7.63 2.66 1.61
CA LYS A 104 -8.91 3.37 1.54
C LYS A 104 -10.04 2.37 1.41
N ILE A 105 -11.16 2.63 2.09
CA ILE A 105 -12.39 1.84 1.88
C ILE A 105 -12.89 2.10 0.45
N THR A 106 -13.10 3.37 0.11
CA THR A 106 -13.48 3.81 -1.24
C THR A 106 -12.46 4.80 -1.78
N LEU A 107 -11.81 4.43 -2.88
CA LEU A 107 -10.81 5.25 -3.55
C LEU A 107 -11.44 6.43 -4.29
N THR A 108 -10.82 7.60 -4.19
CA THR A 108 -11.23 8.83 -4.87
C THR A 108 -10.03 9.48 -5.57
N ALA A 109 -10.28 10.45 -6.45
CA ALA A 109 -9.21 11.21 -7.10
C ALA A 109 -8.35 12.01 -6.10
N ALA A 110 -8.95 12.47 -4.99
CA ALA A 110 -8.22 13.16 -3.94
C ALA A 110 -7.19 12.23 -3.29
N HIS A 111 -7.60 11.02 -2.91
CA HIS A 111 -6.70 10.03 -2.32
C HIS A 111 -5.50 9.70 -3.22
N VAL A 112 -5.71 9.63 -4.54
CA VAL A 112 -4.61 9.40 -5.48
C VAL A 112 -3.61 10.55 -5.48
N ARG A 113 -4.09 11.80 -5.46
CA ARG A 113 -3.20 12.98 -5.38
C ARG A 113 -2.42 13.00 -4.07
N ASP A 114 -3.11 12.80 -2.95
CA ASP A 114 -2.51 12.80 -1.61
C ASP A 114 -1.43 11.71 -1.50
N ALA A 115 -1.71 10.51 -2.03
CA ALA A 115 -0.75 9.41 -2.08
C ALA A 115 0.48 9.73 -2.96
N VAL A 116 0.29 10.43 -4.08
CA VAL A 116 1.40 10.87 -4.95
C VAL A 116 2.27 11.91 -4.25
N GLU A 117 1.66 12.87 -3.54
CA GLU A 117 2.38 13.89 -2.78
C GLU A 117 3.19 13.27 -1.63
N THR A 118 2.58 12.35 -0.88
CA THR A 118 3.26 11.61 0.20
C THR A 118 4.41 10.77 -0.34
N SER A 119 4.19 10.04 -1.44
CA SER A 119 5.23 9.27 -2.14
C SER A 119 6.39 10.17 -2.58
N ALA A 120 6.10 11.35 -3.15
CA ALA A 120 7.12 12.30 -3.60
C ALA A 120 7.89 12.91 -2.42
N ALA A 121 7.23 13.23 -1.31
CA ALA A 121 7.88 13.69 -0.09
C ALA A 121 8.82 12.62 0.48
N LEU A 122 8.33 11.39 0.65
CA LEU A 122 9.13 10.27 1.14
C LEU A 122 10.34 9.99 0.24
N LYS A 123 10.15 9.92 -1.07
CA LYS A 123 11.25 9.69 -2.04
C LYS A 123 12.32 10.76 -1.99
N ARG A 124 11.96 12.03 -1.80
CA ARG A 124 12.93 13.14 -1.65
C ARG A 124 13.77 13.01 -0.38
N SER A 125 13.23 12.38 0.65
CA SER A 125 13.91 12.16 1.93
C SER A 125 14.70 10.84 2.00
N LEU A 126 14.65 10.02 0.95
CA LEU A 126 15.45 8.80 0.84
C LEU A 126 16.82 9.11 0.20
N PRO A 127 17.87 8.35 0.56
CA PRO A 127 19.19 8.54 -0.04
C PRO A 127 19.14 8.29 -1.56
N LYS A 128 19.85 9.14 -2.31
CA LYS A 128 20.03 8.93 -3.75
C LYS A 128 20.83 7.66 -3.98
N ARG A 129 20.27 6.74 -4.76
CA ARG A 129 20.94 5.48 -5.11
C ARG A 129 21.79 5.68 -6.35
N GLU A 130 23.03 6.11 -6.12
CA GLU A 130 24.03 6.34 -7.17
C GLU A 130 24.95 5.13 -7.36
N GLY A 131 25.79 5.17 -8.40
CA GLY A 131 26.67 4.07 -8.78
C GLY A 131 26.20 3.33 -10.01
N ASN A 132 25.57 2.15 -9.86
CA ASN A 132 25.27 1.27 -10.98
C ASN A 132 23.80 1.40 -11.49
N PRO A 133 23.52 1.01 -12.76
CA PRO A 133 22.17 1.07 -13.32
C PRO A 133 21.12 0.31 -12.51
N TYR A 134 21.49 -0.83 -11.92
CA TYR A 134 20.60 -1.63 -11.09
C TYR A 134 20.10 -0.86 -9.86
N LYS A 135 20.99 -0.19 -9.13
CA LYS A 135 20.67 0.65 -7.95
C LYS A 135 19.83 1.88 -8.33
N LYS A 136 20.06 2.44 -9.52
CA LYS A 136 19.28 3.57 -10.05
C LYS A 136 17.87 3.16 -10.49
N LEU A 137 17.71 1.95 -11.04
CA LEU A 137 16.44 1.41 -11.55
C LEU A 137 15.58 0.74 -10.47
N HIS A 138 16.18 0.25 -9.38
CA HIS A 138 15.46 -0.30 -8.23
C HIS A 138 15.25 0.76 -7.15
N SER A 139 14.05 1.36 -7.12
CA SER A 139 13.57 2.16 -5.98
C SER A 139 13.59 1.30 -4.72
N GLY A 140 14.13 1.84 -3.63
CA GLY A 140 14.34 1.09 -2.39
C GLY A 140 13.13 0.71 -1.61
N LEU A 141 12.10 1.54 -1.71
CA LEU A 141 10.86 1.41 -1.01
C LEU A 141 9.76 1.60 -2.04
N LEU A 142 8.87 0.61 -2.15
CA LEU A 142 7.67 0.72 -2.98
C LEU A 142 6.59 1.45 -2.20
N TYR A 143 5.97 2.44 -2.84
CA TYR A 143 4.83 3.15 -2.27
C TYR A 143 3.58 2.82 -3.09
N GLY A 144 2.49 2.49 -2.41
CA GLY A 144 1.24 2.13 -3.08
C GLY A 144 0.00 2.60 -2.34
N LEU A 145 -1.13 2.48 -3.03
CA LEU A 145 -2.45 2.77 -2.51
C LEU A 145 -3.30 1.51 -2.71
N LEU A 146 -3.89 1.03 -1.63
CA LEU A 146 -4.75 -0.15 -1.57
C LEU A 146 -6.17 0.31 -1.33
N ALA A 147 -7.12 -0.22 -2.09
CA ALA A 147 -8.52 0.11 -1.86
C ALA A 147 -9.45 -1.06 -2.13
N HIS A 148 -10.50 -1.14 -1.30
CA HIS A 148 -11.54 -2.15 -1.45
C HIS A 148 -12.54 -1.79 -2.57
N SER A 149 -12.72 -0.51 -2.84
CA SER A 149 -13.63 -0.01 -3.87
C SER A 149 -13.15 1.33 -4.42
N HIS A 150 -13.87 1.90 -5.38
CA HIS A 150 -13.60 3.23 -5.93
C HIS A 150 -14.88 3.98 -6.30
N SER A 151 -14.80 5.31 -6.34
CA SER A 151 -15.95 6.17 -6.67
C SER A 151 -16.27 6.26 -8.17
N TRP A 152 -15.42 5.72 -9.05
CA TRP A 152 -15.59 5.79 -10.51
C TRP A 152 -16.50 4.71 -11.12
N ASN A 153 -17.67 4.46 -10.52
CA ASN A 153 -18.65 3.47 -10.99
C ASN A 153 -19.94 4.10 -11.55
N ALA A 154 -19.95 5.42 -11.80
CA ALA A 154 -21.11 6.11 -12.36
C ALA A 154 -21.12 6.04 -13.89
N ALA A 155 -22.31 6.03 -14.52
CA ALA A 155 -22.47 5.95 -15.98
C ALA A 155 -21.68 7.02 -16.78
N ASN A 156 -21.25 8.10 -16.14
CA ASN A 156 -20.44 9.19 -16.71
C ASN A 156 -19.06 9.37 -16.05
N SER A 157 -18.61 8.46 -15.20
CA SER A 157 -17.22 8.53 -14.73
C SER A 157 -16.30 8.24 -15.90
N LYS A 158 -15.45 9.20 -16.25
CA LYS A 158 -14.26 8.97 -17.05
C LYS A 158 -13.16 8.54 -16.06
N PRO A 159 -12.96 7.24 -15.77
CA PRO A 159 -11.75 6.84 -15.08
C PRO A 159 -10.59 7.38 -15.91
N ILE A 160 -9.67 8.11 -15.27
CA ILE A 160 -8.45 8.56 -15.94
C ILE A 160 -7.70 7.29 -16.37
N ARG A 161 -7.93 6.87 -17.62
CA ARG A 161 -7.13 5.89 -18.35
C ARG A 161 -5.88 6.56 -18.88
N GLU A 162 -5.21 7.38 -18.07
CA GLU A 162 -4.08 8.17 -18.58
C GLU A 162 -3.11 8.52 -17.47
N HIS A 163 -2.40 7.51 -16.95
CA HIS A 163 -1.03 7.67 -16.42
C HIS A 163 -0.20 6.40 -16.68
N ARG A 164 -0.39 5.74 -17.84
CA ARG A 164 0.65 4.90 -18.44
C ARG A 164 1.45 5.76 -19.43
N GLY A 165 2.21 6.73 -18.92
CA GLY A 165 3.04 7.58 -19.77
C GLY A 165 3.68 8.74 -19.02
N CYS A 166 5.02 8.71 -18.92
CA CYS A 166 5.92 9.81 -18.59
C CYS A 166 5.93 10.39 -17.15
N ALA A 167 6.65 9.69 -16.27
CA ALA A 167 7.93 10.21 -15.77
C ALA A 167 8.85 8.99 -15.52
N THR A 168 9.95 8.92 -16.26
CA THR A 168 10.99 7.89 -16.11
C THR A 168 11.55 7.93 -14.68
N GLY A 169 11.11 7.02 -13.81
CA GLY A 169 11.74 6.83 -12.48
C GLY A 169 10.86 6.48 -11.28
N GLY A 170 9.69 5.85 -11.42
CA GLY A 170 8.97 5.37 -10.23
C GLY A 170 7.87 4.36 -10.53
N ARG A 171 8.04 3.12 -10.06
CA ARG A 171 6.96 2.12 -10.05
C ARG A 171 5.96 2.51 -8.95
N HIS A 172 4.80 3.00 -9.35
CA HIS A 172 3.64 3.19 -8.48
C HIS A 172 2.66 2.06 -8.80
N SER A 173 2.24 1.32 -7.79
CA SER A 173 1.25 0.24 -7.92
C SER A 173 -0.02 0.66 -7.19
N VAL A 174 -1.07 0.95 -7.96
CA VAL A 174 -2.44 1.02 -7.45
C VAL A 174 -3.03 -0.37 -7.65
N CYS A 175 -3.38 -1.04 -6.55
CA CYS A 175 -4.00 -2.37 -6.59
C CYS A 175 -5.46 -2.24 -6.18
N GLN A 176 -6.34 -2.80 -6.99
CA GLN A 176 -7.79 -2.79 -6.80
C GLN A 176 -8.28 -4.22 -6.59
N ALA A 177 -9.07 -4.42 -5.53
CA ALA A 177 -9.95 -5.57 -5.42
C ALA A 177 -11.26 -5.21 -6.15
N SER A 178 -11.46 -5.79 -7.32
CA SER A 178 -12.72 -5.74 -8.07
C SER A 178 -12.92 -7.03 -8.81
#